data_AF-A0A078H497-F1
#
_entry.id   AF-A0A078H497-F1
#
_cell.length_a   1.000
_cell.length_b   1.000
_cell.length_c   1.000
_cell.angle_alpha   90.00
_cell.angle_beta   90.00
_cell.angle_gamma   90.00
#
_symmetry.space_group_name_H-M   'P 1'
#
loop_
_entity.id
_entity.type
_entity.pdbx_description
1 polymer ?
#
loop_
_entity_poly.entity_id
_entity_poly.type
_entity_poly.pdbx_seq_one_letter_code
_entity_poly.pdbx_strand_id
1 'polypeptide(L)'
;MDYLDEEQRRAITMKSSSISLGYKDYSLNLLDSPGHMDFCSEVSTAARLSDGALVLVDAVEGVHIQTHAVLRQAWIEKLTPCLVLNKIDRLICELRLSPMEAYTRLIRIVHEVNGIVSAYKSEKYLSDVDSILASPSGEITDESLELLEDDEEITFQPQKGNVVFVCALDGWGFGVSEFANFYASRLGANADTLQKSLWGPRYYIPKTKMIVGKKSLSAGSKTNPMFVEFVLEPLWEDPKNLRRSVMSRWLPLSDAVLSMAVKHLPDPISAQAYRIPRLVPERKVIGGNDVDSSVLAEAELVRRSIEACDSSPDSPCVVFVSKMFAMPMKMIPQGGDHRERMNGLNDDDSNSESDECFLAFARIFSGVLRAGQRVFVISSLYDPLKGESYIQEAQLHSIYLMMGQGLKPVNEVSPTLRVAIEPSDPSDMSALMKGLRLLNRADPFVEITVSARGEHVLAAAGEVHLERCIKDLSDRFARVNIEVSSPLVSYRETVEGDGSNLLESLTSLSLNTWD
;
A
#
# COMPACT_ATOMS: atom_id res chain seq x y z
N MET A 1 -6.16 17.82 -1.62
CA MET A 1 -7.20 16.80 -1.40
C MET A 1 -8.42 17.45 -0.77
N ASP A 2 -8.24 18.36 0.20
CA ASP A 2 -9.30 19.21 0.76
C ASP A 2 -10.02 20.08 -0.30
N TYR A 3 -11.27 19.75 -0.58
CA TYR A 3 -12.06 20.36 -1.66
C TYR A 3 -13.23 21.19 -1.13
N LEU A 4 -13.84 20.80 0.00
CA LEU A 4 -14.97 21.56 0.52
C LEU A 4 -14.49 22.92 1.00
N ASP A 5 -15.25 23.98 0.72
CA ASP A 5 -14.95 25.33 1.21
C ASP A 5 -14.75 25.35 2.74
N GLU A 6 -15.49 24.49 3.46
CA GLU A 6 -15.32 24.31 4.90
C GLU A 6 -14.02 23.58 5.29
N GLU A 7 -13.56 22.59 4.50
CA GLU A 7 -12.28 21.90 4.74
C GLU A 7 -11.12 22.88 4.56
N GLN A 8 -11.16 23.68 3.50
CA GLN A 8 -10.15 24.70 3.21
C GLN A 8 -10.13 25.82 4.26
N ARG A 9 -11.31 26.26 4.73
CA ARG A 9 -11.42 27.27 5.80
C ARG A 9 -10.92 26.77 7.16
N ARG A 10 -11.18 25.50 7.48
CA ARG A 10 -10.80 24.89 8.77
C ARG A 10 -9.40 24.26 8.74
N ALA A 11 -8.80 24.13 7.55
CA ALA A 11 -7.55 23.41 7.31
C ALA A 11 -7.56 21.98 7.87
N ILE A 12 -8.71 21.30 7.76
CA ILE A 12 -8.89 19.90 8.13
C ILE A 12 -9.66 19.18 7.02
N THR A 13 -9.20 17.98 6.66
CA THR A 13 -9.96 17.05 5.81
C THR A 13 -11.19 16.57 6.60
N MET A 14 -12.36 16.54 5.96
CA MET A 14 -13.63 16.12 6.57
C MET A 14 -14.26 14.93 5.82
N LYS A 15 -13.97 14.75 4.53
CA LYS A 15 -14.43 13.62 3.74
C LYS A 15 -13.27 12.85 3.12
N SER A 16 -13.37 11.52 3.13
CA SER A 16 -12.40 10.69 2.44
C SER A 16 -12.46 10.91 0.93
N SER A 17 -11.29 11.03 0.29
CA SER A 17 -11.17 11.17 -1.16
C SER A 17 -10.15 10.17 -1.72
N SER A 18 -10.25 9.85 -3.00
CA SER A 18 -9.36 8.87 -3.64
C SER A 18 -8.71 9.45 -4.89
N ILE A 19 -7.41 9.18 -5.04
CA ILE A 19 -6.63 9.50 -6.23
C ILE A 19 -5.85 8.26 -6.66
N SER A 20 -5.97 7.90 -7.93
CA SER A 20 -5.05 6.95 -8.55
C SER A 20 -3.78 7.66 -9.03
N LEU A 21 -2.61 7.17 -8.60
CA LEU A 21 -1.29 7.72 -8.88
C LEU A 21 -0.44 6.68 -9.61
N GLY A 22 0.08 7.03 -10.78
CA GLY A 22 1.13 6.26 -11.45
C GLY A 22 2.50 6.63 -10.89
N TYR A 23 3.28 5.63 -10.47
CA TYR A 23 4.66 5.79 -10.02
C TYR A 23 5.55 4.69 -10.64
N LYS A 24 6.35 5.05 -11.64
CA LYS A 24 7.12 4.09 -12.45
C LYS A 24 6.16 3.03 -13.01
N ASP A 25 6.38 1.76 -12.66
CA ASP A 25 5.56 0.64 -13.10
C ASP A 25 4.40 0.33 -12.14
N TYR A 26 4.21 1.14 -11.09
CA TYR A 26 3.23 0.92 -10.02
C TYR A 26 2.04 1.87 -10.14
N SER A 27 0.84 1.36 -9.87
CA SER A 27 -0.38 2.13 -9.73
C SER A 27 -0.80 2.08 -8.26
N LEU A 28 -0.86 3.24 -7.63
CA LEU A 28 -1.21 3.40 -6.23
C LEU A 28 -2.53 4.14 -6.11
N ASN A 29 -3.50 3.55 -5.42
CA ASN A 29 -4.75 4.22 -5.09
C ASN A 29 -4.61 4.83 -3.69
N LEU A 30 -4.36 6.14 -3.65
CA LEU A 30 -4.23 6.88 -2.40
C LEU A 30 -5.63 7.23 -1.89
N LEU A 31 -5.90 6.83 -0.64
CA LEU A 31 -7.08 7.27 0.10
C LEU A 31 -6.67 8.36 1.07
N ASP A 32 -7.17 9.57 0.85
CA ASP A 32 -7.05 10.63 1.84
C ASP A 32 -8.12 10.42 2.89
N SER A 33 -7.71 10.34 4.15
CA SER A 33 -8.62 10.13 5.28
C SER A 33 -8.45 11.25 6.30
N PRO A 34 -9.54 11.67 6.97
CA PRO A 34 -9.47 12.83 7.85
C PRO A 34 -8.61 12.59 9.10
N GLY A 35 -7.68 13.50 9.39
CA GLY A 35 -6.77 13.37 10.55
C GLY A 35 -7.40 13.75 11.90
N HIS A 36 -8.60 14.33 11.91
CA HIS A 36 -9.26 14.80 13.13
C HIS A 36 -10.08 13.68 13.80
N MET A 37 -10.01 13.58 15.14
CA MET A 37 -10.65 12.50 15.91
C MET A 37 -12.17 12.41 15.71
N ASP A 38 -12.83 13.55 15.49
CA ASP A 38 -14.28 13.62 15.27
C ASP A 38 -14.73 12.88 14.00
N PHE A 39 -13.82 12.55 13.09
CA PHE A 39 -14.09 11.81 11.86
C PHE A 39 -13.53 10.38 11.90
N CYS A 40 -13.42 9.78 13.09
CA CYS A 40 -12.87 8.43 13.27
C CYS A 40 -13.61 7.35 12.46
N SER A 41 -14.90 7.54 12.16
CA SER A 41 -15.66 6.63 11.29
C SER A 41 -15.18 6.63 9.85
N GLU A 42 -14.80 7.78 9.31
CA GLU A 42 -14.21 7.92 7.97
C GLU A 42 -12.82 7.29 7.94
N VAL A 43 -11.99 7.51 8.98
CA VAL A 43 -10.67 6.86 9.11
C VAL A 43 -10.79 5.35 9.18
N SER A 44 -11.73 4.81 9.98
CA SER A 44 -11.97 3.37 10.06
C SER A 44 -12.43 2.80 8.71
N THR A 45 -13.28 3.52 7.99
CA THR A 45 -13.78 3.06 6.70
C THR A 45 -12.69 3.08 5.63
N ALA A 46 -11.88 4.14 5.58
CA ALA A 46 -10.71 4.20 4.71
C ALA A 46 -9.70 3.10 5.05
N ALA A 47 -9.49 2.81 6.34
CA ALA A 47 -8.61 1.74 6.78
C ALA A 47 -9.10 0.35 6.32
N ARG A 48 -10.41 0.08 6.33
CA ARG A 48 -10.95 -1.20 5.80
C ARG A 48 -10.72 -1.34 4.29
N LEU A 49 -10.81 -0.24 3.55
CA LEU A 49 -10.55 -0.22 2.10
C LEU A 49 -9.06 -0.29 1.75
N SER A 50 -8.16 0.16 2.61
CA SER A 50 -6.72 0.27 2.33
C SER A 50 -5.98 -1.03 2.60
N ASP A 51 -4.85 -1.28 1.94
CA ASP A 51 -3.96 -2.43 2.24
C ASP A 51 -2.77 -2.06 3.13
N GLY A 52 -2.45 -0.77 3.19
CA GLY A 52 -1.40 -0.22 4.02
C GLY A 52 -1.72 1.19 4.45
N ALA A 53 -0.85 1.77 5.28
CA ALA A 53 -1.05 3.12 5.82
C ALA A 53 0.24 3.94 5.80
N LEU A 54 0.12 5.23 5.50
CA LEU A 54 1.18 6.21 5.74
C LEU A 54 0.87 6.95 7.04
N VAL A 55 1.67 6.72 8.08
CA VAL A 55 1.51 7.37 9.39
C VAL A 55 2.35 8.63 9.39
N LEU A 56 1.68 9.79 9.34
CA LEU A 56 2.33 11.09 9.37
C LEU A 56 2.53 11.56 10.82
N VAL A 57 3.76 11.92 11.16
CA VAL A 57 4.11 12.51 12.46
C VAL A 57 4.87 13.81 12.24
N ASP A 58 4.46 14.86 12.93
CA ASP A 58 5.14 16.16 12.89
C ASP A 58 6.45 16.09 13.68
N ALA A 59 7.57 16.44 13.06
CA ALA A 59 8.87 16.43 13.71
C ALA A 59 8.96 17.45 14.87
N VAL A 60 8.19 18.55 14.85
CA VAL A 60 8.16 19.61 15.88
C VAL A 60 7.23 19.27 17.04
N GLU A 61 6.07 18.71 16.76
CA GLU A 61 5.08 18.37 17.80
C GLU A 61 5.39 17.01 18.41
N GLY A 62 5.82 16.06 17.58
CA GLY A 62 6.09 14.68 17.98
C GLY A 62 4.82 13.84 18.01
N VAL A 63 4.84 12.80 18.85
CA VAL A 63 3.73 11.84 18.95
C VAL A 63 2.61 12.41 19.82
N HIS A 64 1.40 12.46 19.28
CA HIS A 64 0.19 12.94 19.97
C HIS A 64 -0.90 11.87 20.02
N ILE A 65 -1.99 12.15 20.76
CA ILE A 65 -3.15 11.24 20.89
C ILE A 65 -3.73 10.81 19.54
N GLN A 66 -3.70 11.68 18.53
CA GLN A 66 -4.12 11.35 17.17
C GLN A 66 -3.23 10.28 16.53
N THR A 67 -1.91 10.36 16.74
CA THR A 67 -0.96 9.34 16.28
C THR A 67 -1.27 7.98 16.91
N HIS A 68 -1.58 7.94 18.22
CA HIS A 68 -2.03 6.71 18.88
C HIS A 68 -3.32 6.17 18.26
N ALA A 69 -4.31 7.03 18.02
CA ALA A 69 -5.59 6.62 17.44
C ALA A 69 -5.42 6.01 16.04
N VAL A 70 -4.61 6.63 15.19
CA VAL A 70 -4.33 6.15 13.83
C VAL A 70 -3.54 4.83 13.86
N LEU A 71 -2.50 4.72 14.69
CA LEU A 71 -1.73 3.48 14.85
C LEU A 71 -2.59 2.33 15.39
N ARG A 72 -3.47 2.63 16.36
CA ARG A 72 -4.44 1.65 16.87
C ARG A 72 -5.40 1.20 15.78
N GLN A 73 -5.90 2.11 14.96
CA GLN A 73 -6.79 1.77 13.85
C GLN A 73 -6.09 0.91 12.81
N ALA A 74 -4.85 1.26 12.43
CA ALA A 74 -4.03 0.47 11.52
C ALA A 74 -3.78 -0.94 12.07
N TRP A 75 -3.46 -1.07 13.36
CA TRP A 75 -3.28 -2.35 14.03
C TRP A 75 -4.57 -3.21 14.01
N ILE A 76 -5.70 -2.62 14.38
CA ILE A 76 -7.00 -3.30 14.45
C ILE A 76 -7.48 -3.79 13.07
N GLU A 77 -7.24 -3.02 12.01
CA GLU A 77 -7.62 -3.38 10.64
C GLU A 77 -6.49 -4.10 9.86
N LYS A 78 -5.44 -4.51 10.58
CA LYS A 78 -4.31 -5.28 10.04
C LYS A 78 -3.67 -4.60 8.81
N LEU A 79 -3.44 -3.29 8.90
CA LEU A 79 -2.72 -2.54 7.87
C LEU A 79 -1.23 -2.58 8.13
N THR A 80 -0.44 -2.64 7.06
CA THR A 80 1.02 -2.44 7.13
C THR A 80 1.33 -0.95 7.13
N PRO A 81 1.87 -0.37 8.22
CA PRO A 81 2.14 1.06 8.29
C PRO A 81 3.57 1.41 7.87
N CYS A 82 3.75 2.56 7.23
CA CYS A 82 5.04 3.22 7.02
C CYS A 82 5.05 4.58 7.70
N LEU A 83 6.18 4.98 8.29
CA LEU A 83 6.28 6.23 9.06
C LEU A 83 6.83 7.39 8.21
N VAL A 84 6.14 8.51 8.22
CA VAL A 84 6.53 9.74 7.52
C VAL A 84 6.74 10.84 8.57
N LEU A 85 7.99 11.22 8.81
CA LEU A 85 8.32 12.34 9.71
C LEU A 85 8.35 13.64 8.92
N ASN A 86 7.28 14.44 9.05
CA ASN A 86 7.10 15.68 8.30
C ASN A 86 7.59 16.92 9.08
N LYS A 87 7.74 18.04 8.38
CA LYS A 87 8.12 19.35 8.92
C LYS A 87 9.51 19.40 9.57
N ILE A 88 10.44 18.59 9.06
CA ILE A 88 11.84 18.60 9.51
C ILE A 88 12.50 19.97 9.31
N ASP A 89 12.08 20.78 8.34
CA ASP A 89 12.55 22.14 8.09
C ASP A 89 12.33 23.07 9.29
N ARG A 90 11.24 22.87 10.04
CA ARG A 90 10.91 23.68 11.23
C ARG A 90 11.87 23.40 12.39
N LEU A 91 12.51 22.21 12.44
CA LEU A 91 13.59 21.95 13.41
C LEU A 91 14.78 22.91 13.20
N ILE A 92 15.03 23.29 11.94
CA ILE A 92 16.09 24.24 11.58
C ILE A 92 15.60 25.67 11.74
N CYS A 93 14.50 26.02 11.08
CA CYS A 93 14.13 27.42 10.87
C CYS A 93 13.45 28.03 12.11
N GLU A 94 12.64 27.24 12.81
CA GLU A 94 11.82 27.71 13.94
C GLU A 94 12.45 27.36 15.28
N LEU A 95 12.67 26.07 15.52
CA LEU A 95 13.26 25.61 16.79
C LEU A 95 14.77 25.89 16.88
N ARG A 96 15.44 26.11 15.75
CA ARG A 96 16.89 26.40 15.65
C ARG A 96 17.74 25.39 16.42
N LEU A 97 17.34 24.13 16.37
CA LEU A 97 18.10 23.04 16.99
C LEU A 97 19.45 22.88 16.29
N SER A 98 20.47 22.41 17.00
CA SER A 98 21.66 21.86 16.37
C SER A 98 21.35 20.54 15.65
N PRO A 99 22.17 20.10 14.68
CA PRO A 99 22.02 18.79 14.03
C PRO A 99 21.92 17.62 15.03
N MET A 100 22.71 17.67 16.11
CA MET A 100 22.70 16.63 17.14
C MET A 100 21.41 16.63 17.99
N GLU A 101 20.88 17.81 18.32
CA GLU A 101 19.60 17.93 19.04
C GLU A 101 18.44 17.46 18.17
N ALA A 102 18.44 17.83 16.88
CA ALA A 102 17.46 17.37 15.92
C ALA A 102 17.51 15.84 15.75
N TYR A 103 18.70 15.25 15.63
CA TYR A 103 18.87 13.80 15.59
C TYR A 103 18.31 13.11 16.84
N THR A 104 18.66 13.60 18.02
CA THR A 104 18.16 13.07 19.30
C THR A 104 16.63 13.11 19.35
N ARG A 105 16.03 14.19 18.86
CA ARG A 105 14.59 14.35 18.77
C ARG A 105 13.95 13.36 17.78
N LEU A 106 14.52 13.21 16.58
CA LEU A 106 14.00 12.28 15.57
C LEU A 106 14.06 10.82 16.05
N ILE A 107 15.17 10.41 16.69
CA ILE A 107 15.27 9.08 17.33
C ILE A 107 14.16 8.89 18.36
N ARG A 108 13.96 9.90 19.21
CA ARG A 108 12.94 9.83 20.26
C ARG A 108 11.55 9.62 19.67
N ILE A 109 11.19 10.34 18.60
CA ILE A 109 9.89 10.17 17.93
C ILE A 109 9.75 8.74 17.38
N VAL A 110 10.76 8.21 16.68
CA VAL A 110 10.71 6.83 16.16
C VAL A 110 10.56 5.81 17.31
N HIS A 111 11.28 5.99 18.41
CA HIS A 111 11.16 5.14 19.59
C HIS A 111 9.79 5.23 20.26
N GLU A 112 9.20 6.43 20.37
CA GLU A 112 7.86 6.61 20.94
C GLU A 112 6.81 5.90 20.07
N VAL A 113 6.87 6.04 18.74
CA VAL A 113 5.98 5.33 17.81
C VAL A 113 6.15 3.81 17.93
N ASN A 114 7.39 3.31 17.96
CA ASN A 114 7.65 1.88 18.16
C ASN A 114 7.16 1.37 19.52
N GLY A 115 7.26 2.17 20.58
CA GLY A 115 6.73 1.84 21.90
C GLY A 115 5.21 1.64 21.89
N ILE A 116 4.49 2.45 21.11
CA ILE A 116 3.03 2.32 20.93
C ILE A 116 2.69 1.01 20.22
N VAL A 117 3.34 0.73 19.10
CA VAL A 117 3.11 -0.51 18.34
C VAL A 117 3.49 -1.73 19.18
N SER A 118 4.60 -1.67 19.91
CA SER A 118 5.05 -2.74 20.80
C SER A 118 4.02 -3.02 21.89
N ALA A 119 3.36 -1.98 22.44
CA ALA A 119 2.30 -2.18 23.43
C ALA A 119 1.13 -3.00 22.86
N TYR A 120 0.71 -2.76 21.61
CA TYR A 120 -0.35 -3.53 20.97
C TYR A 120 0.05 -4.98 20.68
N LYS A 121 1.31 -5.19 20.28
CA LYS A 121 1.86 -6.55 20.10
C LYS A 121 1.86 -7.33 21.41
N SER A 122 2.34 -6.72 22.50
CA SER A 122 2.35 -7.34 23.81
C SER A 122 0.94 -7.65 24.32
N GLU A 123 -0.04 -6.76 24.09
CA GLU A 123 -1.44 -7.01 24.43
C GLU A 123 -2.02 -8.21 23.67
N LYS A 124 -1.75 -8.32 22.36
CA LYS A 124 -2.16 -9.47 21.54
C LYS A 124 -1.51 -10.76 22.02
N TYR A 125 -0.19 -10.75 22.21
CA TYR A 125 0.57 -11.92 22.67
C TYR A 125 0.01 -12.46 24.00
N LEU A 126 -0.28 -11.57 24.96
CA LEU A 126 -0.87 -11.98 26.24
C LEU A 126 -2.26 -12.59 26.06
N SER A 127 -3.11 -12.00 25.20
CA SER A 127 -4.43 -12.55 24.88
C SER A 127 -4.34 -13.93 24.21
N ASP A 128 -3.39 -14.11 23.29
CA ASP A 128 -3.20 -15.37 22.57
C ASP A 128 -2.72 -16.46 23.55
N VAL A 129 -1.75 -16.15 24.41
CA VAL A 129 -1.29 -17.05 25.49
C VAL A 129 -2.43 -17.43 26.45
N ASP A 130 -3.23 -16.46 26.90
CA ASP A 130 -4.37 -16.73 27.78
C ASP A 130 -5.40 -17.66 27.13
N SER A 131 -5.63 -17.51 25.81
CA SER A 131 -6.55 -18.37 25.06
C SER A 131 -6.04 -19.81 24.91
N ILE A 132 -4.73 -19.99 24.73
CA ILE A 132 -4.08 -21.30 24.67
C ILE A 132 -4.17 -21.97 26.04
N LEU A 133 -3.88 -21.24 27.13
CA LEU A 133 -3.95 -21.77 28.50
C LEU A 133 -5.38 -22.12 28.94
N ALA A 134 -6.39 -21.42 28.43
CA ALA A 134 -7.80 -21.70 28.72
C ALA A 134 -8.36 -22.91 27.95
N SER A 135 -7.63 -23.45 26.96
CA SER A 135 -8.09 -24.58 26.15
C SER A 135 -7.95 -25.91 26.90
N PRO A 136 -9.00 -26.75 26.94
CA PRO A 136 -9.11 -27.89 27.87
C PRO A 136 -8.10 -29.03 27.64
N SER A 137 -7.38 -29.05 26.51
CA SER A 137 -6.37 -30.07 26.18
C SER A 137 -4.94 -29.69 26.59
N GLY A 138 -4.62 -28.41 26.81
CA GLY A 138 -3.26 -27.96 27.14
C GLY A 138 -2.17 -28.36 26.11
N GLU A 139 -2.57 -28.94 24.97
CA GLU A 139 -1.67 -29.35 23.89
C GLU A 139 -1.34 -28.12 23.05
N ILE A 140 -0.07 -27.71 23.14
CA ILE A 140 0.52 -26.73 22.24
C ILE A 140 0.65 -27.42 20.87
N THR A 141 -0.23 -27.11 19.93
CA THR A 141 -0.10 -27.56 18.53
C THR A 141 0.95 -26.73 17.79
N ASP A 142 1.52 -27.25 16.70
CA ASP A 142 2.44 -26.46 15.84
C ASP A 142 1.78 -25.15 15.36
N GLU A 143 0.48 -25.16 15.05
CA GLU A 143 -0.31 -23.97 14.73
C GLU A 143 -0.38 -22.96 15.89
N SER A 144 -0.32 -23.41 17.15
CA SER A 144 -0.30 -22.55 18.34
C SER A 144 1.09 -21.91 18.57
N LEU A 145 2.15 -22.54 18.07
CA LEU A 145 3.52 -22.04 18.11
C LEU A 145 3.79 -21.02 17.00
N GLU A 146 3.25 -21.23 15.78
CA GLU A 146 3.29 -20.24 14.70
C GLU A 146 2.60 -18.91 15.08
N LEU A 147 1.54 -18.96 15.91
CA LEU A 147 0.89 -17.76 16.45
C LEU A 147 1.75 -16.93 17.42
N LEU A 148 2.83 -17.53 17.96
CA LEU A 148 3.77 -16.90 18.89
C LEU A 148 5.05 -16.40 18.20
N GLU A 149 5.21 -16.64 16.90
CA GLU A 149 6.34 -16.10 16.14
C GLU A 149 6.21 -14.58 16.07
N ASP A 150 7.27 -13.94 16.57
CA ASP A 150 7.33 -12.52 16.86
C ASP A 150 7.41 -11.76 15.52
N ASP A 151 6.28 -11.24 15.01
CA ASP A 151 6.25 -10.39 13.82
C ASP A 151 7.16 -9.16 14.05
N GLU A 152 8.46 -9.24 13.77
CA GLU A 152 9.38 -8.10 13.70
C GLU A 152 8.91 -7.05 12.66
N GLU A 153 7.91 -7.42 11.86
CA GLU A 153 7.45 -6.81 10.62
C GLU A 153 7.01 -5.34 10.76
N ILE A 154 6.39 -4.96 11.89
CA ILE A 154 5.82 -3.60 12.06
C ILE A 154 6.79 -2.62 12.76
N THR A 155 8.06 -2.99 12.97
CA THR A 155 9.01 -2.09 13.65
C THR A 155 9.54 -1.00 12.73
N PHE A 156 9.28 0.26 13.05
CA PHE A 156 9.74 1.42 12.27
C PHE A 156 11.25 1.64 12.45
N GLN A 157 12.00 1.55 11.36
CA GLN A 157 13.44 1.68 11.33
C GLN A 157 13.90 2.39 10.04
N PRO A 158 14.50 3.59 10.11
CA PRO A 158 15.00 4.28 8.92
C PRO A 158 15.98 3.45 8.09
N GLN A 159 16.79 2.58 8.71
CA GLN A 159 17.67 1.67 7.97
C GLN A 159 16.94 0.57 7.19
N LYS A 160 15.75 0.13 7.63
CA LYS A 160 14.91 -0.84 6.90
C LYS A 160 14.22 -0.17 5.70
N GLY A 161 14.10 1.16 5.70
CA GLY A 161 13.49 1.94 4.63
C GLY A 161 12.02 2.28 4.85
N ASN A 162 11.40 1.79 5.94
CA ASN A 162 9.99 2.03 6.30
C ASN A 162 9.77 3.34 7.10
N VAL A 163 10.78 4.22 7.13
CA VAL A 163 10.71 5.56 7.70
C VAL A 163 11.35 6.56 6.73
N VAL A 164 10.64 7.64 6.42
CA VAL A 164 11.15 8.76 5.61
C VAL A 164 11.04 10.07 6.35
N PHE A 165 11.97 10.98 6.06
CA PHE A 165 12.04 12.33 6.61
C PHE A 165 11.66 13.31 5.51
N VAL A 166 10.63 14.12 5.72
CA VAL A 166 10.05 14.95 4.67
C VAL A 166 9.79 16.39 5.09
N CYS A 167 9.89 17.29 4.12
CA CYS A 167 9.40 18.65 4.20
C CYS A 167 8.35 18.83 3.09
N ALA A 168 7.09 18.56 3.44
CA ALA A 168 6.00 18.65 2.47
C ALA A 168 5.82 20.07 1.92
N LEU A 169 6.07 21.10 2.74
CA LEU A 169 5.93 22.51 2.35
C LEU A 169 6.90 22.90 1.22
N ASP A 170 8.15 22.45 1.31
CA ASP A 170 9.18 22.74 0.32
C ASP A 170 9.29 21.67 -0.78
N GLY A 171 8.51 20.59 -0.68
CA GLY A 171 8.39 19.55 -1.73
C GLY A 171 9.56 18.59 -1.82
N TRP A 172 10.29 18.37 -0.72
CA TRP A 172 11.42 17.42 -0.68
C TRP A 172 11.30 16.43 0.47
N GLY A 173 11.97 15.30 0.34
CA GLY A 173 12.00 14.26 1.37
C GLY A 173 13.01 13.19 1.03
N PHE A 174 13.39 12.38 2.02
CA PHE A 174 14.41 11.36 1.85
C PHE A 174 14.26 10.19 2.81
N GLY A 175 14.68 9.01 2.35
CA GLY A 175 15.05 7.91 3.22
C GLY A 175 16.56 7.90 3.48
N VAL A 176 17.02 6.88 4.21
CA VAL A 176 18.46 6.69 4.44
C VAL A 176 19.17 6.14 3.18
N SER A 177 18.42 5.46 2.30
CA SER A 177 18.97 4.76 1.14
C SER A 177 19.57 5.69 0.09
N GLU A 178 18.97 6.87 -0.12
CA GLU A 178 19.43 7.87 -1.09
C GLU A 178 20.81 8.41 -0.69
N PHE A 179 21.00 8.73 0.59
CA PHE A 179 22.29 9.16 1.13
C PHE A 179 23.31 8.02 1.13
N ALA A 180 22.90 6.78 1.45
CA ALA A 180 23.78 5.61 1.39
C ALA A 180 24.37 5.43 -0.01
N ASN A 181 23.53 5.48 -1.04
CA ASN A 181 23.96 5.38 -2.44
C ASN A 181 24.86 6.54 -2.87
N PHE A 182 24.52 7.77 -2.46
CA PHE A 182 25.32 8.94 -2.75
C PHE A 182 26.74 8.83 -2.17
N TYR A 183 26.87 8.43 -0.90
CA TYR A 183 28.16 8.30 -0.24
C TYR A 183 28.91 7.01 -0.60
N ALA A 184 28.23 5.93 -0.99
CA ALA A 184 28.85 4.69 -1.44
C ALA A 184 29.85 4.94 -2.57
N SER A 185 29.43 5.70 -3.58
CA SER A 185 30.28 6.06 -4.73
C SER A 185 31.50 6.92 -4.35
N ARG A 186 31.36 7.79 -3.35
CA ARG A 186 32.42 8.73 -2.91
C ARG A 186 33.42 8.07 -1.96
N LEU A 187 32.94 7.22 -1.07
CA LEU A 187 33.74 6.57 -0.04
C LEU A 187 34.34 5.24 -0.53
N GLY A 188 33.83 4.70 -1.65
CA GLY A 188 34.18 3.37 -2.15
C GLY A 188 33.67 2.25 -1.23
N ALA A 189 32.50 2.45 -0.62
CA ALA A 189 31.90 1.54 0.34
C ALA A 189 30.63 0.88 -0.23
N ASN A 190 30.25 -0.28 0.31
CA ASN A 190 29.00 -0.94 -0.07
C ASN A 190 27.78 -0.13 0.44
N ALA A 191 26.81 0.13 -0.44
CA ALA A 191 25.65 0.97 -0.15
C ALA A 191 24.73 0.36 0.92
N ASP A 192 24.49 -0.94 0.90
CA ASP A 192 23.64 -1.62 1.90
C ASP A 192 24.25 -1.55 3.30
N THR A 193 25.58 -1.67 3.39
CA THR A 193 26.32 -1.54 4.65
C THR A 193 26.21 -0.11 5.19
N LEU A 194 26.30 0.89 4.32
CA LEU A 194 26.08 2.28 4.69
C LEU A 194 24.64 2.52 5.12
N GLN A 195 23.64 2.02 4.39
CA GLN A 195 22.23 2.16 4.76
C GLN A 195 21.95 1.58 6.15
N LYS A 196 22.44 0.37 6.43
CA LYS A 196 22.31 -0.30 7.74
C LYS A 196 23.00 0.45 8.87
N SER A 197 23.99 1.28 8.55
CA SER A 197 24.84 1.96 9.54
C SER A 197 24.60 3.46 9.66
N LEU A 198 23.92 4.08 8.71
CA LEU A 198 23.71 5.53 8.72
C LEU A 198 22.81 5.97 9.87
N TRP A 199 21.84 5.14 10.27
CA TRP A 199 20.97 5.40 11.42
C TRP A 199 21.44 4.66 12.67
N GLY A 200 21.30 5.31 13.84
CA GLY A 200 21.67 4.74 15.14
C GLY A 200 23.06 5.17 15.65
N PRO A 201 23.56 4.54 16.73
CA PRO A 201 24.81 4.95 17.39
C PRO A 201 26.04 4.40 16.67
N ARG A 202 26.15 4.72 15.38
CA ARG A 202 27.22 4.34 14.47
C ARG A 202 28.02 5.59 14.06
N TYR A 203 29.32 5.42 13.93
CA TYR A 203 30.28 6.51 13.72
C TYR A 203 31.26 6.12 12.63
N TYR A 204 31.58 7.05 11.74
CA TYR A 204 32.57 6.85 10.69
C TYR A 204 33.92 7.42 11.13
N ILE A 205 35.00 6.66 10.96
CA ILE A 205 36.36 7.11 11.25
C ILE A 205 37.08 7.38 9.93
N PRO A 206 37.29 8.65 9.53
CA PRO A 206 37.87 8.99 8.23
C PRO A 206 39.27 8.40 8.00
N LYS A 207 40.07 8.27 9.07
CA LYS A 207 41.45 7.75 9.01
C LYS A 207 41.51 6.27 8.61
N THR A 208 40.58 5.47 9.12
CA THR A 208 40.55 4.01 8.88
C THR A 208 39.47 3.61 7.89
N LYS A 209 38.62 4.56 7.48
CA LYS A 209 37.40 4.34 6.67
C LYS A 209 36.46 3.28 7.25
N MET A 210 36.51 3.07 8.56
CA MET A 210 35.70 2.07 9.24
C MET A 210 34.48 2.70 9.91
N ILE A 211 33.41 1.91 9.96
CA ILE A 211 32.21 2.21 10.72
C ILE A 211 32.32 1.48 12.05
N VAL A 212 32.23 2.23 13.15
CA VAL A 212 32.32 1.68 14.51
C VAL A 212 31.07 1.98 15.31
N GLY A 213 30.78 1.13 16.30
CA GLY A 213 29.76 1.41 17.31
C GLY A 213 30.29 2.30 18.43
N LYS A 214 29.37 2.88 19.21
CA LYS A 214 29.69 3.76 20.36
C LYS A 214 30.78 3.22 21.31
N LYS A 215 30.77 1.91 21.59
CA LYS A 215 31.72 1.25 22.51
C LYS A 215 33.16 1.21 22.00
N SER A 216 33.37 1.33 20.68
CA SER A 216 34.70 1.27 20.04
C SER A 216 35.36 2.64 19.90
N LEU A 217 34.67 3.72 20.28
CA LEU A 217 35.22 5.07 20.28
C LEU A 217 36.12 5.25 21.51
N SER A 218 37.27 5.90 21.31
CA SER A 218 38.12 6.33 22.42
C SER A 218 37.35 7.30 23.32
N ALA A 219 37.50 7.13 24.64
CA ALA A 219 36.89 8.02 25.63
C ALA A 219 37.36 9.46 25.36
N GLY A 220 36.45 10.32 24.90
CA GLY A 220 36.72 11.73 24.55
C GLY A 220 36.72 12.07 23.06
N SER A 221 36.51 11.10 22.15
CA SER A 221 36.34 11.40 20.72
C SER A 221 35.05 12.20 20.46
N LYS A 222 35.18 13.46 20.01
CA LYS A 222 34.06 14.30 19.54
C LYS A 222 33.69 13.91 18.10
N THR A 223 33.19 12.70 17.91
CA THR A 223 32.67 12.24 16.63
C THR A 223 31.15 12.20 16.69
N ASN A 224 30.51 12.79 15.70
CA ASN A 224 29.05 12.79 15.60
C ASN A 224 28.58 11.46 15.01
N PRO A 225 27.35 11.01 15.33
CA PRO A 225 26.75 9.86 14.66
C PRO A 225 26.71 10.08 13.14
N MET A 226 26.79 8.99 12.37
CA MET A 226 26.84 9.06 10.91
C MET A 226 25.66 9.84 10.30
N PHE A 227 24.44 9.68 10.83
CA PHE A 227 23.28 10.45 10.38
C PHE A 227 23.47 11.97 10.57
N VAL A 228 24.09 12.37 11.68
CA VAL A 228 24.37 13.78 11.96
C VAL A 228 25.40 14.30 10.99
N GLU A 229 26.54 13.62 10.86
CA GLU A 229 27.68 14.05 10.04
C GLU A 229 27.36 14.05 8.53
N PHE A 230 26.67 13.02 8.03
CA PHE A 230 26.45 12.85 6.60
C PHE A 230 25.10 13.36 6.08
N VAL A 231 24.11 13.57 6.96
CA VAL A 231 22.76 13.97 6.54
C VAL A 231 22.37 15.32 7.12
N LEU A 232 22.39 15.45 8.45
CA LEU A 232 21.85 16.66 9.10
C LEU A 232 22.80 17.85 9.02
N GLU A 233 24.11 17.67 9.17
CA GLU A 233 25.09 18.77 9.06
C GLU A 233 25.03 19.46 7.69
N PRO A 234 25.15 18.74 6.55
CA PRO A 234 25.00 19.35 5.23
C PRO A 234 23.65 20.05 5.06
N LEU A 235 22.59 19.42 5.56
CA LEU A 235 21.24 20.00 5.51
C LEU A 235 21.17 21.30 6.33
N TRP A 236 21.86 21.41 7.47
CA TRP A 236 21.83 22.57 8.35
C TRP A 236 22.66 23.76 7.85
N GLU A 237 23.78 23.50 7.15
CA GLU A 237 24.66 24.54 6.61
C GLU A 237 24.00 25.33 5.46
N ASP A 238 23.16 24.67 4.65
CA ASP A 238 22.58 25.28 3.46
C ASP A 238 21.54 26.38 3.81
N PRO A 239 21.63 27.59 3.22
CA PRO A 239 20.59 28.60 3.35
C PRO A 239 19.21 28.08 2.89
N LYS A 240 18.13 28.53 3.54
CA LYS A 240 16.76 28.03 3.30
C LYS A 240 16.38 27.96 1.81
N ASN A 241 16.67 29.01 1.04
CA ASN A 241 16.33 29.06 -0.38
C ASN A 241 17.13 28.06 -1.21
N LEU A 242 18.43 27.91 -0.93
CA LEU A 242 19.29 26.95 -1.61
C LEU A 242 18.83 25.52 -1.33
N ARG A 243 18.56 25.23 -0.06
CA ARG A 243 18.04 23.95 0.41
C ARG A 243 16.77 23.56 -0.31
N ARG A 244 15.77 24.44 -0.37
CA ARG A 244 14.53 24.18 -1.10
C ARG A 244 14.78 23.82 -2.57
N SER A 245 15.56 24.63 -3.28
CA SER A 245 15.80 24.41 -4.71
C SER A 245 16.64 23.16 -5.01
N VAL A 246 17.68 22.90 -4.22
CA VAL A 246 18.56 21.73 -4.41
C VAL A 246 17.85 20.45 -3.97
N MET A 247 17.24 20.45 -2.80
CA MET A 247 16.60 19.24 -2.25
C MET A 247 15.36 18.85 -3.03
N SER A 248 14.51 19.78 -3.46
CA SER A 248 13.34 19.41 -4.28
C SER A 248 13.72 18.85 -5.65
N ARG A 249 14.91 19.20 -6.16
CA ARG A 249 15.43 18.66 -7.43
C ARG A 249 16.16 17.33 -7.26
N TRP A 250 16.92 17.17 -6.18
CA TRP A 250 17.72 15.97 -5.92
C TRP A 250 16.92 14.87 -5.21
N LEU A 251 16.05 15.26 -4.27
CA LEU A 251 15.29 14.40 -3.37
C LEU A 251 13.81 14.82 -3.35
N PRO A 252 13.07 14.64 -4.46
CA PRO A 252 11.66 15.02 -4.54
C PRO A 252 10.82 14.27 -3.50
N LEU A 253 9.86 14.98 -2.88
CA LEU A 253 8.96 14.40 -1.88
C LEU A 253 8.23 13.14 -2.38
N SER A 254 7.73 13.19 -3.62
CA SER A 254 6.98 12.08 -4.22
C SER A 254 7.83 10.83 -4.34
N ASP A 255 9.10 10.97 -4.73
CA ASP A 255 10.01 9.83 -4.84
C ASP A 255 10.29 9.20 -3.48
N ALA A 256 10.53 10.00 -2.45
CA ALA A 256 10.78 9.46 -1.10
C ALA A 256 9.58 8.68 -0.56
N VAL A 257 8.36 9.26 -0.65
CA VAL A 257 7.16 8.64 -0.10
C VAL A 257 6.68 7.46 -0.94
N LEU A 258 6.60 7.60 -2.27
CA LEU A 258 6.08 6.55 -3.15
C LEU A 258 7.07 5.39 -3.28
N SER A 259 8.38 5.65 -3.29
CA SER A 259 9.35 4.55 -3.26
C SER A 259 9.32 3.78 -1.94
N MET A 260 9.10 4.45 -0.80
CA MET A 260 8.86 3.77 0.48
C MET A 260 7.54 2.98 0.46
N ALA A 261 6.48 3.55 -0.11
CA ALA A 261 5.19 2.87 -0.19
C ALA A 261 5.29 1.57 -1.00
N VAL A 262 5.84 1.65 -2.22
CA VAL A 262 6.12 0.46 -3.06
C VAL A 262 7.09 -0.50 -2.36
N LYS A 263 8.10 0.05 -1.68
CA LYS A 263 8.97 -0.45 -0.59
C LYS A 263 8.39 -1.38 0.48
N HIS A 264 7.26 -1.04 1.05
CA HIS A 264 6.95 -1.54 2.38
C HIS A 264 5.46 -1.76 2.59
N LEU A 265 4.63 -1.34 1.64
CA LEU A 265 3.23 -1.71 1.59
C LEU A 265 3.08 -3.00 0.77
N PRO A 266 2.21 -3.92 1.22
CA PRO A 266 1.91 -5.16 0.50
C PRO A 266 1.12 -4.85 -0.78
N ASP A 267 1.19 -5.75 -1.76
CA ASP A 267 0.19 -5.77 -2.82
C ASP A 267 -1.16 -6.30 -2.30
N PRO A 268 -2.29 -6.03 -3.00
CA PRO A 268 -3.61 -6.41 -2.53
C PRO A 268 -3.82 -7.91 -2.30
N ILE A 269 -3.11 -8.78 -3.04
CA ILE A 269 -3.25 -10.23 -2.93
C ILE A 269 -2.64 -10.70 -1.61
N SER A 270 -1.38 -10.32 -1.36
CA SER A 270 -0.73 -10.60 -0.08
C SER A 270 -1.47 -9.96 1.09
N ALA A 271 -1.92 -8.70 0.93
CA ALA A 271 -2.65 -7.99 1.97
C ALA A 271 -3.98 -8.66 2.34
N GLN A 272 -4.75 -9.10 1.35
CA GLN A 272 -6.05 -9.70 1.61
C GLN A 272 -5.93 -11.00 2.40
N ALA A 273 -4.97 -11.87 2.07
CA ALA A 273 -4.80 -13.17 2.72
C ALA A 273 -4.81 -13.06 4.27
N TYR A 274 -4.02 -12.15 4.85
CA TYR A 274 -3.98 -11.98 6.31
C TYR A 274 -5.01 -10.97 6.87
N ARG A 275 -5.72 -10.22 6.01
CA ARG A 275 -6.73 -9.23 6.44
C ARG A 275 -8.15 -9.77 6.42
N ILE A 276 -8.48 -10.69 5.51
CA ILE A 276 -9.83 -11.24 5.38
C ILE A 276 -10.31 -11.93 6.66
N PRO A 277 -9.51 -12.70 7.43
CA PRO A 277 -9.96 -13.25 8.71
C PRO A 277 -10.49 -12.19 9.69
N ARG A 278 -9.97 -10.96 9.60
CA ARG A 278 -10.42 -9.82 10.40
C ARG A 278 -11.62 -9.07 9.80
N LEU A 279 -11.68 -8.93 8.48
CA LEU A 279 -12.76 -8.20 7.78
C LEU A 279 -14.04 -9.05 7.60
N VAL A 280 -13.86 -10.34 7.32
CA VAL A 280 -14.91 -11.34 7.10
C VAL A 280 -14.59 -12.57 7.98
N PRO A 281 -14.83 -12.48 9.30
CA PRO A 281 -14.50 -13.56 10.22
C PRO A 281 -15.31 -14.82 9.94
N GLU A 282 -14.69 -15.98 10.20
CA GLU A 282 -15.34 -17.27 10.05
C GLU A 282 -16.60 -17.35 10.90
N ARG A 283 -17.71 -17.74 10.25
CA ARG A 283 -18.99 -17.90 10.93
C ARG A 283 -19.10 -19.32 11.48
N LYS A 284 -19.09 -19.45 12.81
CA LYS A 284 -19.44 -20.71 13.46
C LYS A 284 -20.96 -20.85 13.50
N VAL A 285 -21.49 -21.92 12.91
CA VAL A 285 -22.92 -22.26 12.98
C VAL A 285 -23.20 -22.79 14.39
N ILE A 286 -23.96 -22.04 15.19
CA ILE A 286 -24.32 -22.43 16.55
C ILE A 286 -25.68 -23.13 16.52
N GLY A 287 -25.65 -24.47 16.41
CA GLY A 287 -26.83 -25.34 16.55
C GLY A 287 -27.70 -25.48 15.29
N GLY A 288 -27.89 -26.73 14.84
CA GLY A 288 -28.93 -27.12 13.88
C GLY A 288 -28.41 -28.04 12.76
N ASN A 289 -28.80 -29.31 12.80
CA ASN A 289 -28.62 -30.30 11.72
C ASN A 289 -29.44 -29.99 10.44
N ASP A 290 -29.90 -28.75 10.27
CA ASP A 290 -30.90 -28.31 9.28
C ASP A 290 -30.42 -27.11 8.43
N VAL A 291 -29.11 -26.80 8.47
CA VAL A 291 -28.53 -25.78 7.57
C VAL A 291 -28.20 -26.43 6.24
N ASP A 292 -28.70 -25.86 5.15
CA ASP A 292 -28.41 -26.33 3.80
C ASP A 292 -26.89 -26.26 3.52
N SER A 293 -26.31 -27.43 3.27
CA SER A 293 -24.88 -27.58 2.95
C SER A 293 -24.44 -26.73 1.76
N SER A 294 -25.34 -26.41 0.83
CA SER A 294 -25.05 -25.59 -0.34
C SER A 294 -24.77 -24.13 0.03
N VAL A 295 -25.52 -23.55 0.98
CA VAL A 295 -25.33 -22.18 1.47
C VAL A 295 -23.98 -22.03 2.17
N LEU A 296 -23.59 -23.04 2.95
CA LEU A 296 -22.28 -23.05 3.62
C LEU A 296 -21.14 -23.17 2.60
N ALA A 297 -21.29 -24.00 1.57
CA ALA A 297 -20.31 -24.15 0.51
C ALA A 297 -20.16 -22.86 -0.31
N GLU A 298 -21.27 -22.17 -0.62
CA GLU A 298 -21.24 -20.88 -1.32
C GLU A 298 -20.57 -19.79 -0.47
N ALA A 299 -20.92 -19.69 0.82
CA ALA A 299 -20.30 -18.72 1.72
C ALA A 299 -18.78 -18.94 1.85
N GLU A 300 -18.35 -20.20 1.92
CA GLU A 300 -16.93 -20.56 1.95
C GLU A 300 -16.24 -20.28 0.62
N LEU A 301 -16.88 -20.54 -0.52
CA LEU A 301 -16.37 -20.17 -1.84
C LEU A 301 -16.15 -18.65 -1.94
N VAL A 302 -17.15 -17.85 -1.56
CA VAL A 302 -17.07 -16.40 -1.54
C VAL A 302 -15.91 -15.94 -0.64
N ARG A 303 -15.80 -16.51 0.57
CA ARG A 303 -14.71 -16.17 1.50
C ARG A 303 -13.35 -16.44 0.88
N ARG A 304 -13.15 -17.61 0.26
CA ARG A 304 -11.89 -17.98 -0.42
C ARG A 304 -11.58 -17.08 -1.61
N SER A 305 -12.58 -16.71 -2.41
CA SER A 305 -12.40 -15.79 -3.54
C SER A 305 -11.94 -14.40 -3.08
N ILE A 306 -12.51 -13.89 -1.98
CA ILE A 306 -12.07 -12.62 -1.37
C ILE A 306 -10.65 -12.75 -0.79
N GLU A 307 -10.34 -13.85 -0.11
CA GLU A 307 -9.02 -14.09 0.48
C GLU A 307 -7.92 -14.19 -0.58
N ALA A 308 -8.21 -14.85 -1.71
CA ALA A 308 -7.29 -15.03 -2.82
C ALA A 308 -7.20 -13.81 -3.76
N CYS A 309 -7.98 -12.74 -3.53
CA CYS A 309 -8.08 -11.61 -4.46
C CYS A 309 -8.46 -12.04 -5.89
N ASP A 310 -9.32 -13.06 -6.01
CA ASP A 310 -9.61 -13.71 -7.29
C ASP A 310 -10.27 -12.72 -8.26
N SER A 311 -9.67 -12.54 -9.43
CA SER A 311 -10.11 -11.59 -10.46
C SER A 311 -10.69 -12.28 -11.70
N SER A 312 -10.93 -13.59 -11.63
CA SER A 312 -11.56 -14.34 -12.70
C SER A 312 -13.03 -13.90 -12.86
N PRO A 313 -13.58 -13.84 -14.10
CA PRO A 313 -14.96 -13.38 -14.31
C PRO A 313 -16.03 -14.33 -13.76
N ASP A 314 -15.67 -15.59 -13.56
CA ASP A 314 -16.55 -16.62 -12.99
C ASP A 314 -16.51 -16.61 -11.45
N SER A 315 -15.56 -15.90 -10.84
CA SER A 315 -15.49 -15.73 -9.39
C SER A 315 -16.65 -14.89 -8.85
N PRO A 316 -17.17 -15.19 -7.64
CA PRO A 316 -18.11 -14.32 -6.97
C PRO A 316 -17.59 -12.88 -6.87
N CYS A 317 -18.32 -11.93 -7.46
CA CYS A 317 -17.95 -10.53 -7.40
C CYS A 317 -18.40 -9.90 -6.07
N VAL A 318 -17.42 -9.52 -5.24
CA VAL A 318 -17.67 -8.94 -3.92
C VAL A 318 -17.13 -7.53 -3.86
N VAL A 319 -18.02 -6.59 -3.56
CA VAL A 319 -17.72 -5.16 -3.49
C VAL A 319 -18.11 -4.63 -2.11
N PHE A 320 -17.17 -3.97 -1.44
CA PHE A 320 -17.42 -3.29 -0.18
C PHE A 320 -17.62 -1.80 -0.42
N VAL A 321 -18.85 -1.34 -0.23
CA VAL A 321 -19.20 0.08 -0.35
C VAL A 321 -18.91 0.79 0.97
N SER A 322 -17.97 1.73 0.93
CA SER A 322 -17.61 2.57 2.06
C SER A 322 -18.60 3.70 2.27
N LYS A 323 -19.03 4.32 1.16
CA LYS A 323 -19.89 5.50 1.20
C LYS A 323 -20.70 5.58 -0.08
N MET A 324 -21.93 6.04 0.05
CA MET A 324 -22.77 6.44 -1.08
C MET A 324 -23.16 7.90 -0.91
N PHE A 325 -23.22 8.63 -2.01
CA PHE A 325 -23.70 10.00 -2.00
C PHE A 325 -24.55 10.27 -3.24
N ALA A 326 -25.64 11.02 -3.04
CA ALA A 326 -26.46 11.51 -4.12
C ALA A 326 -25.74 12.62 -4.88
N MET A 327 -25.80 12.56 -6.20
CA MET A 327 -25.23 13.56 -7.10
C MET A 327 -26.19 13.79 -8.27
N PRO A 328 -26.40 15.05 -8.68
CA PRO A 328 -27.14 15.34 -9.91
C PRO A 328 -26.47 14.67 -11.12
N MET A 329 -27.26 14.01 -11.97
CA MET A 329 -26.77 13.27 -13.15
C MET A 329 -25.89 14.12 -14.08
N LYS A 330 -26.17 15.42 -14.17
CA LYS A 330 -25.39 16.41 -14.93
C LYS A 330 -23.93 16.60 -14.47
N MET A 331 -23.59 16.20 -13.24
CA MET A 331 -22.23 16.30 -12.69
C MET A 331 -21.38 15.06 -12.97
N ILE A 332 -21.99 13.98 -13.48
CA ILE A 332 -21.28 12.76 -13.83
C ILE A 332 -20.69 12.87 -15.25
N PRO A 333 -19.38 12.60 -15.44
CA PRO A 333 -18.79 12.50 -16.76
C PRO A 333 -19.44 11.38 -17.57
N GLN A 334 -20.23 11.76 -18.58
CA GLN A 334 -20.89 10.80 -19.46
C GLN A 334 -19.86 10.17 -20.41
N GLY A 335 -19.67 8.85 -20.30
CA GLY A 335 -18.93 8.07 -21.29
C GLY A 335 -19.58 8.14 -22.68
N GLY A 336 -18.77 7.98 -23.73
CA GLY A 336 -19.04 8.38 -25.12
C GLY A 336 -20.30 7.85 -25.83
N ASP A 337 -21.11 6.96 -25.24
CA ASP A 337 -22.34 6.43 -25.85
C ASP A 337 -23.65 7.02 -25.31
N HIS A 338 -23.64 7.68 -24.14
CA HIS A 338 -24.88 8.21 -23.54
C HIS A 338 -25.38 9.51 -24.17
N ARG A 339 -24.51 10.23 -24.87
CA ARG A 339 -24.85 11.49 -25.55
C ARG A 339 -25.79 11.27 -26.76
N GLU A 340 -25.75 10.10 -27.38
CA GLU A 340 -26.62 9.76 -28.52
C GLU A 340 -28.01 9.27 -28.10
N ARG A 341 -28.15 8.66 -26.91
CA ARG A 341 -29.47 8.22 -26.41
C ARG A 341 -30.35 9.37 -25.88
N MET A 342 -29.75 10.49 -25.49
CA MET A 342 -30.48 11.61 -24.87
C MET A 342 -30.89 12.70 -25.88
N ASN A 343 -30.27 12.76 -27.06
CA ASN A 343 -30.71 13.65 -28.15
C ASN A 343 -32.01 13.21 -28.84
N GLY A 344 -32.65 12.13 -28.38
CA GLY A 344 -33.92 11.61 -28.90
C GLY A 344 -35.14 11.87 -27.99
N LEU A 345 -34.96 12.50 -26.82
CA LEU A 345 -36.06 12.82 -25.91
C LEU A 345 -36.28 14.33 -25.94
N ASN A 346 -37.38 14.71 -26.56
CA ASN A 346 -37.83 16.09 -26.75
C ASN A 346 -37.94 16.87 -25.43
N ASP A 347 -37.68 18.17 -25.56
CA ASP A 347 -37.61 19.23 -24.54
C ASP A 347 -38.97 19.61 -23.89
N ASP A 348 -39.92 18.70 -23.74
CA ASP A 348 -41.25 19.00 -23.18
C ASP A 348 -41.74 17.87 -22.28
N ASP A 349 -41.26 17.81 -21.03
CA ASP A 349 -42.17 17.51 -19.91
C ASP A 349 -41.60 17.96 -18.56
N SER A 350 -42.23 18.99 -18.00
CA SER A 350 -41.99 19.52 -16.68
C SER A 350 -42.68 18.65 -15.61
N ASN A 351 -42.04 17.58 -15.14
CA ASN A 351 -42.17 16.96 -13.79
C ASN A 351 -41.68 15.50 -13.80
N SER A 352 -40.37 15.25 -13.74
CA SER A 352 -39.85 13.91 -13.44
C SER A 352 -39.00 13.92 -12.17
N GLU A 353 -39.37 13.04 -11.24
CA GLU A 353 -38.79 12.86 -9.92
C GLU A 353 -37.27 12.57 -9.96
N SER A 354 -36.53 13.35 -9.17
CA SER A 354 -35.10 13.29 -8.86
C SER A 354 -34.14 12.96 -10.01
N ASP A 355 -33.61 14.01 -10.64
CA ASP A 355 -32.46 14.01 -11.57
C ASP A 355 -31.12 13.69 -10.84
N GLU A 356 -31.19 12.91 -9.77
CA GLU A 356 -30.13 12.54 -8.86
C GLU A 356 -29.85 11.05 -8.95
N CYS A 357 -28.57 10.70 -8.91
CA CYS A 357 -28.10 9.32 -8.87
C CYS A 357 -27.20 9.11 -7.66
N PHE A 358 -27.07 7.86 -7.21
CA PHE A 358 -26.15 7.52 -6.14
C PHE A 358 -24.81 7.08 -6.70
N LEU A 359 -23.76 7.80 -6.34
CA LEU A 359 -22.38 7.37 -6.59
C LEU A 359 -21.86 6.65 -5.35
N ALA A 360 -21.42 5.41 -5.53
CA ALA A 360 -20.84 4.59 -4.49
C ALA A 360 -19.30 4.64 -4.57
N PHE A 361 -18.66 4.90 -3.44
CA PHE A 361 -17.23 4.74 -3.25
C PHE A 361 -16.96 3.37 -2.63
N ALA A 362 -16.23 2.52 -3.34
CA ALA A 362 -16.12 1.11 -2.99
C ALA A 362 -14.77 0.50 -3.37
N ARG A 363 -14.43 -0.61 -2.72
CA ARG A 363 -13.34 -1.52 -3.10
C ARG A 363 -13.92 -2.84 -3.60
N ILE A 364 -13.36 -3.35 -4.68
CA ILE A 364 -13.62 -4.69 -5.18
C ILE A 364 -12.64 -5.64 -4.49
N PHE A 365 -13.17 -6.66 -3.83
CA PHE A 365 -12.38 -7.67 -3.13
C PHE A 365 -12.15 -8.92 -3.99
N SER A 366 -13.13 -9.29 -4.82
CA SER A 366 -13.04 -10.41 -5.77
C SER A 366 -13.99 -10.21 -6.95
N GLY A 367 -13.77 -10.99 -8.01
CA GLY A 367 -14.51 -10.99 -9.27
C GLY A 367 -14.32 -9.73 -10.11
N VAL A 368 -15.11 -9.63 -11.17
CA VAL A 368 -15.09 -8.51 -12.12
C VAL A 368 -16.44 -7.79 -12.09
N LEU A 369 -16.43 -6.51 -11.79
CA LEU A 369 -17.61 -5.65 -11.81
C LEU A 369 -17.74 -4.98 -13.19
N ARG A 370 -18.92 -5.06 -13.82
CA ARG A 370 -19.17 -4.54 -15.17
C ARG A 370 -20.32 -3.54 -15.21
N ALA A 371 -20.20 -2.50 -16.03
CA ALA A 371 -21.32 -1.62 -16.31
C ALA A 371 -22.48 -2.40 -16.95
N GLY A 372 -23.70 -2.14 -16.49
CA GLY A 372 -24.93 -2.86 -16.85
C GLY A 372 -25.21 -4.11 -16.01
N GLN A 373 -24.26 -4.57 -15.18
CA GLN A 373 -24.42 -5.74 -14.33
C GLN A 373 -25.49 -5.49 -13.25
N ARG A 374 -26.28 -6.53 -12.96
CA ARG A 374 -27.19 -6.55 -11.81
C ARG A 374 -26.43 -7.04 -10.59
N VAL A 375 -26.53 -6.29 -9.50
CA VAL A 375 -25.82 -6.55 -8.26
C VAL A 375 -26.81 -6.59 -7.10
N PHE A 376 -26.45 -7.33 -6.07
CA PHE A 376 -27.21 -7.39 -4.82
C PHE A 376 -26.55 -6.48 -3.79
N VAL A 377 -27.29 -5.48 -3.33
CA VAL A 377 -26.91 -4.61 -2.21
C VAL A 377 -27.40 -5.26 -0.93
N ILE A 378 -26.44 -5.68 -0.11
CA ILE A 378 -26.69 -6.43 1.12
C ILE A 378 -26.55 -5.46 2.31
N SER A 379 -27.58 -5.38 3.15
CA SER A 379 -27.54 -4.59 4.38
C SER A 379 -26.83 -5.34 5.52
N SER A 380 -26.33 -4.60 6.51
CA SER A 380 -25.64 -5.15 7.69
C SER A 380 -26.51 -6.06 8.56
N LEU A 381 -27.84 -6.04 8.37
CA LEU A 381 -28.80 -6.90 9.05
C LEU A 381 -29.07 -8.22 8.32
N TYR A 382 -28.47 -8.42 7.14
CA TYR A 382 -28.65 -9.64 6.37
C TYR A 382 -28.10 -10.86 7.11
N ASP A 383 -28.95 -11.88 7.19
CA ASP A 383 -28.62 -13.19 7.73
C ASP A 383 -29.01 -14.24 6.68
N PRO A 384 -28.04 -14.93 6.04
CA PRO A 384 -28.32 -15.90 4.99
C PRO A 384 -29.18 -17.07 5.47
N LEU A 385 -29.21 -17.35 6.79
CA LEU A 385 -30.03 -18.41 7.37
C LEU A 385 -31.50 -17.99 7.56
N LYS A 386 -31.81 -16.70 7.48
CA LYS A 386 -33.16 -16.14 7.65
C LYS A 386 -33.83 -15.74 6.33
N GLY A 387 -33.25 -16.12 5.19
CA GLY A 387 -33.77 -15.85 3.84
C GLY A 387 -33.34 -14.50 3.26
N GLU A 388 -33.99 -14.05 2.19
CA GLU A 388 -33.58 -12.89 1.36
C GLU A 388 -33.95 -11.51 1.93
N SER A 389 -34.39 -11.43 3.18
CA SER A 389 -34.67 -10.13 3.81
C SER A 389 -33.38 -9.31 3.87
N TYR A 390 -33.47 -7.99 3.62
CA TYR A 390 -32.31 -7.07 3.61
C TYR A 390 -31.36 -7.16 2.40
N ILE A 391 -31.81 -7.80 1.31
CA ILE A 391 -31.17 -7.75 -0.01
C ILE A 391 -31.98 -6.82 -0.93
N GLN A 392 -31.30 -5.97 -1.69
CA GLN A 392 -31.89 -5.19 -2.77
C GLN A 392 -31.13 -5.42 -4.08
N GLU A 393 -31.84 -5.73 -5.16
CA GLU A 393 -31.23 -5.78 -6.50
C GLU A 393 -31.10 -4.36 -7.06
N ALA A 394 -29.93 -4.05 -7.60
CA ALA A 394 -29.65 -2.77 -8.26
C ALA A 394 -28.91 -3.00 -9.58
N GLN A 395 -29.19 -2.17 -10.59
CA GLN A 395 -28.43 -2.18 -11.83
C GLN A 395 -27.31 -1.15 -11.77
N LEU A 396 -26.09 -1.60 -12.03
CA LEU A 396 -24.93 -0.72 -12.10
C LEU A 396 -24.91 -0.01 -13.45
N HIS A 397 -25.14 1.30 -13.45
CA HIS A 397 -25.22 2.05 -14.70
C HIS A 397 -23.83 2.36 -15.29
N SER A 398 -22.88 2.69 -14.44
CA SER A 398 -21.53 3.10 -14.84
C SER A 398 -20.55 2.89 -13.71
N ILE A 399 -19.28 2.69 -14.06
CA ILE A 399 -18.19 2.54 -13.10
C ILE A 399 -17.19 3.67 -13.38
N TYR A 400 -16.53 4.17 -12.34
CA TYR A 400 -15.59 5.26 -12.44
C TYR A 400 -14.32 4.99 -11.63
N LEU A 401 -13.17 5.36 -12.18
CA LEU A 401 -11.95 5.55 -11.40
C LEU A 401 -11.90 6.99 -10.88
N MET A 402 -11.69 7.13 -9.57
CA MET A 402 -11.55 8.42 -8.90
C MET A 402 -10.14 8.99 -9.14
N MET A 403 -10.07 10.14 -9.79
CA MET A 403 -8.84 10.89 -10.04
C MET A 403 -8.87 12.22 -9.27
N GLY A 404 -9.17 12.15 -7.97
CA GLY A 404 -9.38 13.34 -7.13
C GLY A 404 -10.71 14.01 -7.45
N GLN A 405 -10.66 15.11 -8.21
CA GLN A 405 -11.87 15.83 -8.65
C GLN A 405 -12.49 15.24 -9.92
N GLY A 406 -11.72 14.45 -10.69
CA GLY A 406 -12.20 13.84 -11.93
C GLY A 406 -12.77 12.44 -11.69
N LEU A 407 -13.82 12.09 -12.43
CA LEU A 407 -14.26 10.71 -12.62
C LEU A 407 -13.85 10.27 -14.02
N LYS A 408 -13.07 9.19 -14.12
CA LYS A 408 -12.76 8.56 -15.41
C LYS A 408 -13.70 7.37 -15.59
N PRO A 409 -14.64 7.39 -16.56
CA PRO A 409 -15.54 6.27 -16.80
C PRO A 409 -14.76 5.02 -17.21
N VAL A 410 -15.18 3.88 -16.68
CA VAL A 410 -14.61 2.56 -16.97
C VAL A 410 -15.74 1.55 -17.19
N ASN A 411 -15.54 0.62 -18.12
CA ASN A 411 -16.58 -0.36 -18.49
C ASN A 411 -16.58 -1.58 -17.56
N GLU A 412 -15.42 -1.91 -17.02
CA GLU A 412 -15.20 -3.00 -16.07
C GLU A 412 -14.08 -2.64 -15.08
N VAL A 413 -14.12 -3.23 -13.89
CA VAL A 413 -13.05 -3.15 -12.90
C VAL A 413 -12.97 -4.49 -12.16
N SER A 414 -11.74 -4.97 -11.95
CA SER A 414 -11.43 -6.07 -11.02
C SER A 414 -10.22 -5.69 -10.17
N PRO A 415 -9.84 -6.49 -9.17
CA PRO A 415 -8.54 -6.34 -8.52
C PRO A 415 -7.41 -6.35 -9.56
N THR A 416 -6.52 -5.35 -9.52
CA THR A 416 -5.57 -5.09 -10.62
C THR A 416 -4.59 -6.25 -10.82
N LEU A 417 -4.64 -6.89 -11.99
CA LEU A 417 -3.78 -8.02 -12.35
C LEU A 417 -2.66 -7.57 -13.30
N ARG A 418 -1.43 -8.01 -13.01
CA ARG A 418 -0.21 -7.62 -13.72
C ARG A 418 0.57 -8.86 -14.11
N VAL A 419 1.10 -8.91 -15.31
CA VAL A 419 1.98 -10.00 -15.78
C VAL A 419 3.19 -9.45 -16.51
N ALA A 420 4.33 -10.15 -16.40
CA ALA A 420 5.46 -9.92 -17.28
C ALA A 420 5.20 -10.65 -18.61
N ILE A 421 5.61 -10.02 -19.70
CA ILE A 421 5.43 -10.50 -21.05
C ILE A 421 6.75 -10.39 -21.82
N GLU A 422 7.17 -11.48 -22.43
CA GLU A 422 8.39 -11.57 -23.23
C GLU A 422 8.09 -12.30 -24.55
N PRO A 423 8.78 -11.96 -25.65
CA PRO A 423 8.62 -12.72 -26.87
C PRO A 423 9.35 -14.06 -26.73
N SER A 424 8.80 -15.15 -27.26
CA SER A 424 9.45 -16.46 -27.23
C SER A 424 10.81 -16.46 -27.95
N ASP A 425 11.00 -15.57 -28.93
CA ASP A 425 12.30 -15.30 -29.57
C ASP A 425 12.76 -13.87 -29.22
N PRO A 426 13.93 -13.67 -28.58
CA PRO A 426 14.46 -12.35 -28.26
C PRO A 426 14.62 -11.40 -29.47
N SER A 427 14.77 -11.94 -30.68
CA SER A 427 14.86 -11.11 -31.90
C SER A 427 13.56 -10.37 -32.23
N ASP A 428 12.42 -10.87 -31.73
CA ASP A 428 11.09 -10.31 -31.93
C ASP A 428 10.73 -9.18 -30.95
N MET A 429 11.64 -8.81 -30.04
CA MET A 429 11.42 -7.75 -29.04
C MET A 429 11.00 -6.42 -29.66
N SER A 430 11.53 -6.09 -30.84
CA SER A 430 11.16 -4.87 -31.56
C SER A 430 9.70 -4.90 -32.07
N ALA A 431 9.21 -6.07 -32.46
CA ALA A 431 7.83 -6.29 -32.88
C ALA A 431 6.88 -6.30 -31.69
N LEU A 432 7.25 -6.96 -30.58
CA LEU A 432 6.51 -6.93 -29.32
C LEU A 432 6.31 -5.50 -28.83
N MET A 433 7.38 -4.70 -28.77
CA MET A 433 7.32 -3.30 -28.35
C MET A 433 6.40 -2.44 -29.22
N LYS A 434 6.37 -2.69 -30.52
CA LYS A 434 5.45 -2.01 -31.43
C LYS A 434 4.01 -2.47 -31.21
N GLY A 435 3.79 -3.77 -31.03
CA GLY A 435 2.49 -4.35 -30.74
C GLY A 435 1.90 -3.86 -29.42
N LEU A 436 2.73 -3.75 -28.39
CA LEU A 436 2.36 -3.21 -27.08
C LEU A 436 1.85 -1.78 -27.17
N ARG A 437 2.57 -0.90 -27.87
CA ARG A 437 2.11 0.48 -28.10
C ARG A 437 0.77 0.55 -28.85
N LEU A 438 0.54 -0.39 -29.78
CA LEU A 438 -0.73 -0.47 -30.50
C LEU A 438 -1.84 -0.98 -29.61
N LEU A 439 -1.57 -1.97 -28.75
CA LEU A 439 -2.51 -2.51 -27.78
C LEU A 439 -2.95 -1.45 -26.76
N ASN A 440 -2.02 -0.69 -26.17
CA ASN A 440 -2.34 0.43 -25.27
C ASN A 440 -3.17 1.53 -25.95
N ARG A 441 -2.99 1.73 -27.27
CA ARG A 441 -3.82 2.66 -28.04
C ARG A 441 -5.21 2.10 -28.36
N ALA A 442 -5.32 0.79 -28.55
CA ALA A 442 -6.57 0.12 -28.90
C ALA A 442 -7.44 -0.15 -27.68
N ASP A 443 -6.82 -0.43 -26.53
CA ASP A 443 -7.48 -0.72 -25.28
C ASP A 443 -7.05 0.29 -24.18
N PRO A 444 -7.96 1.19 -23.76
CA PRO A 444 -7.65 2.22 -22.77
C PRO A 444 -7.46 1.69 -21.33
N PHE A 445 -7.68 0.39 -21.10
CA PHE A 445 -7.53 -0.28 -19.82
C PHE A 445 -6.22 -1.07 -19.70
N VAL A 446 -5.45 -1.18 -20.78
CA VAL A 446 -4.14 -1.83 -20.79
C VAL A 446 -3.06 -0.81 -20.43
N GLU A 447 -2.39 -1.02 -19.30
CA GLU A 447 -1.21 -0.23 -18.92
C GLU A 447 0.06 -1.03 -19.19
N ILE A 448 1.02 -0.40 -19.86
CA ILE A 448 2.26 -1.05 -20.29
C ILE A 448 3.42 -0.31 -19.65
N THR A 449 4.19 -1.06 -18.88
CA THR A 449 5.28 -0.55 -18.06
C THR A 449 6.52 -1.40 -18.28
N VAL A 450 7.69 -0.94 -17.85
CA VAL A 450 8.95 -1.68 -18.02
C VAL A 450 9.61 -1.79 -16.68
N SER A 451 9.62 -2.99 -16.11
CA SER A 451 10.15 -3.27 -14.78
C SER A 451 11.59 -2.79 -14.66
N ALA A 452 12.04 -2.57 -13.42
CA ALA A 452 13.44 -2.21 -13.14
C ALA A 452 14.46 -3.26 -13.64
N ARG A 453 14.01 -4.50 -13.90
CA ARG A 453 14.82 -5.60 -14.48
C ARG A 453 14.81 -5.60 -16.02
N GLY A 454 14.04 -4.70 -16.64
CA GLY A 454 13.90 -4.59 -18.10
C GLY A 454 12.75 -5.41 -18.68
N GLU A 455 11.96 -6.10 -17.84
CA GLU A 455 10.83 -6.92 -18.29
C GLU A 455 9.65 -6.02 -18.67
N HIS A 456 8.95 -6.34 -19.75
CA HIS A 456 7.73 -5.62 -20.11
C HIS A 456 6.57 -6.12 -19.27
N VAL A 457 5.89 -5.22 -18.55
CA VAL A 457 4.78 -5.57 -17.67
C VAL A 457 3.48 -5.02 -18.25
N LEU A 458 2.52 -5.93 -18.43
CA LEU A 458 1.18 -5.64 -18.90
C LEU A 458 0.20 -5.74 -17.72
N ALA A 459 -0.45 -4.62 -17.39
CA ALA A 459 -1.54 -4.58 -16.44
C ALA A 459 -2.87 -4.59 -17.20
N ALA A 460 -3.77 -5.47 -16.78
CA ALA A 460 -5.09 -5.62 -17.38
C ALA A 460 -6.17 -5.60 -16.30
N ALA A 461 -7.41 -5.36 -16.72
CA ALA A 461 -8.55 -5.23 -15.82
C ALA A 461 -9.09 -6.57 -15.27
N GLY A 462 -8.37 -7.68 -15.43
CA GLY A 462 -8.75 -9.01 -14.95
C GLY A 462 -8.18 -10.13 -15.83
N GLU A 463 -8.34 -11.39 -15.42
CA GLU A 463 -7.70 -12.55 -16.08
C GLU A 463 -8.19 -12.77 -17.52
N VAL A 464 -9.49 -12.76 -17.78
CA VAL A 464 -10.02 -12.96 -19.15
C VAL A 464 -9.74 -11.76 -20.06
N HIS A 465 -9.73 -10.54 -19.50
CA HIS A 465 -9.30 -9.38 -20.25
C HIS A 465 -7.80 -9.48 -20.59
N LEU A 466 -6.98 -9.98 -19.65
CA LEU A 466 -5.58 -10.26 -19.88
C LEU A 466 -5.39 -11.31 -20.98
N GLU A 467 -6.08 -12.46 -20.92
CA GLU A 467 -6.02 -13.51 -21.94
C GLU A 467 -6.37 -12.96 -23.32
N ARG A 468 -7.43 -12.15 -23.41
CA ARG A 468 -7.82 -11.49 -24.65
C ARG A 468 -6.75 -10.52 -25.13
N CYS A 469 -6.16 -9.72 -24.24
CA CYS A 469 -5.08 -8.79 -24.57
C CYS A 469 -3.84 -9.52 -25.08
N ILE A 470 -3.45 -10.61 -24.43
CA ILE A 470 -2.33 -11.46 -24.86
C ILE A 470 -2.61 -12.03 -26.24
N LYS A 471 -3.82 -12.54 -26.47
CA LYS A 471 -4.22 -13.09 -27.77
C LYS A 471 -4.27 -12.02 -28.87
N ASP A 472 -4.82 -10.85 -28.59
CA ASP A 472 -4.82 -9.74 -29.54
C ASP A 472 -3.39 -9.25 -29.81
N LEU A 473 -2.50 -9.28 -28.81
CA LEU A 473 -1.09 -8.95 -28.95
C LEU A 473 -0.35 -9.98 -29.82
N SER A 474 -0.55 -11.28 -29.56
CA SER A 474 0.08 -12.37 -30.32
C SER A 474 -0.43 -12.45 -31.76
N ASP A 475 -1.74 -12.30 -31.97
CA ASP A 475 -2.35 -12.64 -33.27
C ASP A 475 -2.50 -11.41 -34.18
N ARG A 476 -2.72 -10.22 -33.61
CA ARG A 476 -3.13 -9.02 -34.37
C ARG A 476 -2.08 -7.92 -34.35
N PHE A 477 -1.57 -7.55 -33.17
CA PHE A 477 -0.73 -6.37 -33.00
C PHE A 477 0.77 -6.65 -33.21
N ALA A 478 1.35 -7.55 -32.41
CA ALA A 478 2.76 -7.90 -32.48
C ALA A 478 3.04 -9.00 -33.51
N ARG A 479 2.11 -9.98 -33.67
CA ARG A 479 2.25 -11.13 -34.58
C ARG A 479 3.44 -12.03 -34.25
N VAL A 480 3.68 -12.23 -32.96
CA VAL A 480 4.80 -13.01 -32.41
C VAL A 480 4.26 -13.91 -31.30
N ASN A 481 4.95 -15.01 -31.02
CA ASN A 481 4.64 -15.82 -29.85
C ASN A 481 5.16 -15.14 -28.59
N ILE A 482 4.34 -15.15 -27.53
CA ILE A 482 4.57 -14.40 -26.31
C ILE A 482 4.54 -15.40 -25.15
N GLU A 483 5.55 -15.35 -24.30
CA GLU A 483 5.57 -16.00 -23.00
C GLU A 483 5.06 -15.01 -21.96
N VAL A 484 4.16 -15.51 -21.11
CA VAL A 484 3.47 -14.73 -20.09
C VAL A 484 3.82 -15.34 -18.75
N SER A 485 4.31 -14.53 -17.82
CA SER A 485 4.58 -15.00 -16.46
C SER A 485 3.28 -15.34 -15.74
N SER A 486 3.36 -16.08 -14.64
CA SER A 486 2.29 -16.04 -13.64
C SER A 486 2.00 -14.58 -13.24
N PRO A 487 0.78 -14.26 -12.76
CA PRO A 487 0.48 -12.95 -12.18
C PRO A 487 1.64 -12.51 -11.29
N LEU A 488 2.21 -11.35 -11.62
CA LEU A 488 3.33 -10.77 -10.91
C LEU A 488 2.85 -10.37 -9.52
N VAL A 489 3.01 -11.30 -8.59
CA VAL A 489 3.10 -11.01 -7.17
C VAL A 489 4.52 -10.49 -6.94
N SER A 490 4.66 -9.29 -6.40
CA SER A 490 5.98 -8.73 -6.09
C SER A 490 6.52 -9.45 -4.85
N TYR A 491 7.04 -10.67 -5.02
CA TYR A 491 7.67 -11.39 -3.93
C TYR A 491 8.87 -10.60 -3.42
N ARG A 492 8.91 -10.40 -2.10
CA ARG A 492 10.06 -9.86 -1.40
C ARG A 492 10.68 -11.01 -0.63
N GLU A 493 11.84 -11.44 -1.09
CA GLU A 493 12.62 -12.43 -0.36
C GLU A 493 13.22 -11.77 0.87
N THR A 494 12.88 -12.30 2.04
CA THR A 494 13.62 -12.08 3.29
C THR A 494 14.48 -13.30 3.54
N VAL A 495 15.71 -13.11 4.01
CA VAL A 495 16.54 -14.24 4.46
C VAL A 495 16.18 -14.49 5.90
N GLU A 496 15.49 -15.60 6.16
CA GLU A 496 15.30 -16.12 7.50
C GLU A 496 16.40 -17.13 7.78
N GLY A 497 17.22 -16.83 8.77
CA GLY A 497 18.37 -17.64 9.13
C GLY A 497 19.00 -17.08 10.38
N ASP A 498 18.94 -17.87 11.44
CA ASP A 498 19.55 -17.54 12.71
C ASP A 498 21.07 -17.35 12.49
N GLY A 499 21.55 -16.12 12.65
CA GLY A 499 22.92 -15.70 12.32
C GLY A 499 24.01 -16.35 13.19
N SER A 500 23.67 -17.38 13.96
CA SER A 500 24.55 -18.07 14.89
C SER A 500 25.28 -19.28 14.28
N ASN A 501 24.82 -19.88 13.17
CA ASN A 501 25.43 -21.12 12.62
C ASN A 501 25.84 -21.10 11.13
N LEU A 502 25.67 -20.00 10.40
CA LEU A 502 25.95 -19.94 8.95
C LEU A 502 27.40 -20.31 8.55
N LEU A 503 28.39 -20.03 9.42
CA LEU A 503 29.80 -20.35 9.13
C LEU A 503 30.14 -21.84 9.32
N GLU A 504 29.48 -22.55 10.24
CA GLU A 504 29.68 -23.98 10.47
C GLU A 504 28.91 -24.85 9.46
N SER A 505 27.73 -24.40 9.03
CA SER A 505 26.95 -25.07 7.98
C SER A 505 27.57 -24.94 6.58
N LEU A 506 28.26 -23.84 6.29
CA LEU A 506 28.99 -23.68 5.02
C LEU A 506 30.29 -24.48 4.97
N THR A 507 30.92 -24.77 6.12
CA THR A 507 32.13 -25.62 6.15
C THR A 507 31.79 -27.11 6.03
N SER A 508 30.66 -27.57 6.57
CA SER A 508 30.23 -28.98 6.46
C SER A 508 29.78 -29.38 5.05
N LEU A 509 29.31 -28.43 4.24
CA LEU A 509 28.96 -28.66 2.82
C LEU A 509 30.20 -28.79 1.90
N SER A 510 31.38 -28.33 2.34
CA SER A 510 32.62 -28.40 1.54
C SER A 510 33.41 -29.69 1.71
N LEU A 511 33.08 -30.55 2.70
CA LEU A 511 33.91 -31.69 3.09
C LEU A 511 33.38 -33.08 2.68
N ASN A 512 32.23 -33.19 2.01
CA ASN A 512 31.63 -34.49 1.67
C ASN A 512 31.55 -34.82 0.16
N THR A 513 32.46 -34.31 -0.68
CA THR A 513 32.48 -34.64 -2.12
C THR A 513 33.86 -34.98 -2.68
N TRP A 514 34.73 -35.67 -1.94
CA TRP A 514 35.89 -36.36 -2.50
C TRP A 514 36.17 -37.65 -1.71
N ASP A 515 35.38 -38.70 -2.02
CA ASP A 515 35.83 -40.09 -2.21
C ASP A 515 34.65 -40.95 -2.70
#